data_AF-A0A316YZ62-F1
#
_entry.id   AF-A0A316YZ62-F1
#
_cell.length_a   1.000
_cell.length_b   1.000
_cell.length_c   1.000
_cell.angle_alpha   90.00
_cell.angle_beta   90.00
_cell.angle_gamma   90.00
#
_symmetry.space_group_name_H-M   'P 1'
#
loop_
_entity.id
_entity.type
_entity.pdbx_description
1 polymer ?
#
loop_
_entity_poly.entity_id
_entity_poly.type
_entity_poly.pdbx_seq_one_letter_code
_entity_poly.pdbx_strand_id
1 'polypeptide(L)' 'MTRGNQRDLARAKAQKKQADANKGKRADGLSVEQRKARDAEIVKQKQMAKEAEKAAGGGTGGGGKK' A
#
# COMPACT_ATOMS: atom_id res chain seq x y z
N MET A 1 -5.26 44.18 8.26
CA MET A 1 -5.75 42.79 8.39
C MET A 1 -5.53 41.91 7.15
N THR A 2 -5.26 42.44 5.95
CA THR A 2 -5.22 41.68 4.68
C THR A 2 -4.00 40.77 4.47
N ARG A 3 -2.91 40.90 5.23
CA ARG A 3 -1.70 40.05 5.11
C ARG A 3 -1.57 38.96 6.17
N GLY A 4 -2.18 39.13 7.34
CA GLY A 4 -2.17 38.12 8.41
C GLY A 4 -2.90 36.85 7.95
N ASN A 5 -4.12 37.02 7.43
CA ASN A 5 -4.92 35.94 6.87
C ASN A 5 -4.16 35.17 5.76
N GLN A 6 -3.47 35.88 4.86
CA GLN A 6 -2.69 35.25 3.80
C GLN A 6 -1.49 34.45 4.33
N ARG A 7 -0.82 34.93 5.39
CA ARG A 7 0.27 34.18 6.04
C ARG A 7 -0.26 32.94 6.75
N ASP A 8 -1.38 33.04 7.44
CA ASP A 8 -1.96 31.91 8.16
C ASP A 8 -2.47 30.83 7.20
N LEU A 9 -3.08 31.24 6.08
CA LEU A 9 -3.45 30.33 4.98
C LEU A 9 -2.22 29.68 4.33
N ALA A 10 -1.13 30.44 4.13
CA ALA A 10 0.11 29.88 3.60
C ALA A 10 0.74 28.86 4.56
N ARG A 11 0.74 29.14 5.87
CA ARG A 11 1.23 28.21 6.90
C ARG A 11 0.40 26.93 6.94
N ALA A 12 -0.93 27.06 6.91
CA ALA A 12 -1.85 25.91 6.87
C ALA A 12 -1.63 25.06 5.61
N LYS A 13 -1.47 25.68 4.43
CA LYS A 13 -1.14 24.98 3.19
C LYS A 13 0.21 24.28 3.24
N ALA A 14 1.23 24.92 3.82
CA ALA A 14 2.56 24.32 3.96
C ALA A 14 2.54 23.10 4.89
N GLN A 15 1.86 23.21 6.04
CA GLN A 15 1.68 22.10 6.98
C GLN A 15 0.92 20.94 6.33
N LYS A 16 -0.17 21.23 5.61
CA LYS A 16 -0.92 20.21 4.87
C LYS A 16 -0.05 19.53 3.80
N LYS A 17 0.73 20.29 3.04
CA LYS A 17 1.65 19.75 2.03
C LYS A 17 2.71 18.84 2.65
N GLN A 18 3.26 19.20 3.81
CA GLN A 18 4.23 18.35 4.53
C GLN A 18 3.58 17.07 5.07
N ALA A 19 2.37 17.17 5.61
CA ALA A 19 1.62 16.00 6.08
C ALA A 19 1.29 15.04 4.91
N ASP A 20 0.81 15.58 3.78
CA ASP A 20 0.47 14.81 2.59
C ASP A 20 1.70 14.22 1.91
N ALA A 21 2.86 14.90 1.95
CA ALA A 21 4.11 14.37 1.41
C ALA A 21 4.55 13.08 2.12
N ASN A 22 4.25 12.94 3.41
CA ASN A 22 4.57 11.75 4.18
C ASN A 22 3.44 10.70 4.16
N LYS A 23 2.21 11.13 3.83
CA LYS A 23 1.05 10.25 3.76
C LYS A 23 1.18 9.30 2.56
N GLY A 24 1.30 8.01 2.84
CA GLY A 24 1.49 6.97 1.82
C GLY A 24 2.95 6.63 1.51
N LYS A 25 3.92 7.34 2.10
CA LYS A 25 5.30 6.83 2.16
C LYS A 25 5.33 5.66 3.13
N ARG A 26 5.51 4.45 2.60
CA ARG A 26 5.71 3.23 3.39
C ARG A 26 7.06 3.35 4.12
N ALA A 27 7.04 3.20 5.44
CA ALA A 27 8.22 3.35 6.31
C ALA A 27 9.16 2.13 6.26
N ASP A 28 8.90 1.17 5.37
CA ASP A 28 9.56 -0.13 5.30
C ASP A 28 11.06 -0.05 4.93
N GLY A 29 11.60 1.14 4.60
CA GLY A 29 13.01 1.35 4.25
C GLY A 29 13.47 0.67 2.95
N LEU A 30 12.59 -0.10 2.30
CA LEU A 30 12.90 -0.88 1.11
C LEU A 30 12.85 -0.04 -0.17
N SER A 31 13.88 -0.20 -1.02
CA SER A 31 13.87 0.36 -2.37
C SER A 31 12.70 -0.19 -3.18
N VAL A 32 12.34 0.48 -4.28
CA VAL A 32 11.25 0.03 -5.16
C VAL A 32 11.54 -1.36 -5.72
N GLU A 33 12.79 -1.66 -6.01
CA GLU A 33 13.24 -2.95 -6.56
C GLU A 33 13.15 -4.07 -5.52
N GLN A 34 13.61 -3.82 -4.29
CA GLN A 34 13.49 -4.78 -3.19
C GLN A 34 12.03 -5.10 -2.87
N ARG A 35 11.15 -4.11 -2.98
CA ARG A 35 9.70 -4.33 -2.83
C ARG A 35 9.15 -5.23 -3.92
N LYS A 36 9.50 -4.99 -5.19
CA LYS A 36 9.08 -5.84 -6.30
C LYS A 36 9.58 -7.27 -6.13
N ALA A 37 10.81 -7.47 -5.66
CA ALA A 37 11.37 -8.80 -5.40
C ALA A 37 10.57 -9.53 -4.31
N ARG A 38 10.35 -8.89 -3.16
CA ARG A 38 9.53 -9.44 -2.06
C ARG A 38 8.11 -9.75 -2.50
N ASP A 39 7.46 -8.83 -3.23
CA ASP A 39 6.08 -9.03 -3.69
C ASP A 39 6.01 -10.20 -4.69
N ALA A 40 7.00 -10.35 -5.57
CA ALA A 40 7.11 -11.48 -6.49
C ALA A 40 7.31 -12.81 -5.75
N GLU A 41 8.14 -12.85 -4.70
CA GLU A 41 8.33 -14.04 -3.86
C GLU A 41 7.04 -14.43 -3.14
N ILE A 42 6.32 -13.47 -2.56
CA ILE A 42 5.05 -13.70 -1.89
C ILE A 42 4.01 -14.25 -2.88
N VAL A 43 3.96 -13.74 -4.10
CA VAL A 43 3.05 -14.23 -5.14
C VAL A 43 3.41 -15.66 -5.54
N LYS A 44 4.68 -15.97 -5.78
CA LYS A 44 5.14 -17.34 -6.10
C LYS A 44 4.82 -18.32 -4.97
N GLN A 45 5.10 -17.95 -3.72
CA GLN A 45 4.76 -18.77 -2.56
C GLN A 45 3.25 -19.00 -2.44
N LYS A 46 2.44 -17.96 -2.65
CA LYS A 46 0.97 -18.08 -2.66
C LYS A 46 0.46 -18.96 -3.80
N GLN A 47 1.08 -18.90 -4.98
CA GLN A 47 0.74 -19.78 -6.11
C GLN A 47 1.06 -21.22 -5.76
N MET A 48 2.28 -21.50 -5.30
CA MET A 48 2.69 -22.85 -4.87
C MET A 48 1.81 -23.38 -3.74
N ALA A 49 1.47 -22.55 -2.76
CA ALA A 49 0.57 -22.93 -1.67
C ALA A 49 -0.84 -23.24 -2.18
N LYS A 50 -1.40 -22.41 -3.07
CA LYS A 50 -2.70 -22.67 -3.71
C LYS A 50 -2.69 -23.91 -4.60
N GLU A 51 -1.59 -24.17 -5.30
CA GLU A 51 -1.43 -25.37 -6.13
C GLU A 51 -1.33 -26.62 -5.25
N ALA A 52 -0.59 -26.56 -4.14
CA ALA A 52 -0.52 -27.63 -3.15
C ALA A 52 -1.88 -27.87 -2.47
N GLU A 53 -2.61 -26.80 -2.13
CA GLU A 53 -3.96 -26.88 -1.54
C GLU A 53 -4.98 -27.48 -2.53
N LYS A 54 -4.90 -27.08 -3.82
CA LYS A 54 -5.70 -27.68 -4.90
C LYS A 54 -5.36 -29.15 -5.11
N ALA A 55 -4.08 -29.52 -5.07
CA ALA A 55 -3.62 -30.90 -5.21
C ALA A 55 -4.02 -31.76 -4.00
N ALA A 56 -4.10 -31.16 -2.80
CA ALA A 56 -4.55 -31.82 -1.57
C ALA A 56 -6.09 -31.89 -1.42
N GLY A 57 -6.86 -31.54 -2.46
CA GLY A 57 -8.33 -31.68 -2.48
C GLY A 57 -9.09 -30.55 -1.76
N GLY A 58 -8.41 -29.51 -1.30
CA GLY A 58 -8.99 -28.33 -0.65
C GLY A 58 -9.49 -27.31 -1.66
N GLY A 59 -10.48 -27.66 -2.47
CA GLY A 59 -11.18 -26.71 -3.31
C GLY A 59 -12.09 -25.80 -2.49
N THR A 60 -11.56 -24.79 -1.78
CA THR A 60 -12.39 -23.66 -1.33
C THR A 60 -12.74 -22.80 -2.54
N GLY A 61 -13.66 -23.33 -3.35
CA GLY A 61 -14.43 -22.58 -4.31
C GLY A 61 -15.24 -21.55 -3.55
N GLY A 62 -14.77 -20.30 -3.57
CA GLY A 62 -15.51 -19.14 -3.07
C GLY A 62 -16.88 -19.11 -3.73
N GLY A 63 -17.89 -19.48 -2.93
CA GLY A 63 -19.29 -19.31 -3.24
C GLY A 63 -19.57 -17.83 -3.49
N GLY A 64 -20.07 -17.57 -4.69
CA GLY A 64 -20.65 -16.31 -5.11
C GLY A 64 -21.69 -16.59 -6.20
N LYS A 65 -22.62 -17.51 -5.91
CA LYS A 65 -23.83 -17.73 -6.70
C LYS A 65 -24.99 -17.05 -5.95
N LYS A 66 -25.68 -16.18 -6.69
CA LYS A 66 -26.95 -15.49 -6.40
C LYS A 66 -26.83 -14.18 -5.64
#